data_AF-A0A670JLC4-F1
#
_entry.id   AF-A0A670JLC4-F1
#
_cell.length_a   1.000
_cell.length_b   1.000
_cell.length_c   1.000
_cell.angle_alpha   90.00
_cell.angle_beta   90.00
_cell.angle_gamma   90.00
#
_symmetry.space_group_name_H-M   'P 1'
#
loop_
_entity.id
_entity.type
_entity.pdbx_description
1 polymer ?
#
loop_
_entity_poly.entity_id
_entity_poly.type
_entity_poly.pdbx_seq_one_letter_code
_entity_poly.pdbx_strand_id
1 'polypeptide(L)'
;MFRRHKPSSSEHKRDLAIHGPALPHNDTRSFFSLSQLVLSAGHLKPPPVLRHSKTTYFEVEILDAHSKKQICVVDKIPPSSTLLDVKHKFHKVCPQWSPSRIGLRLERNGSYLRDSVNIKALAASSIITLYFTDMGQQVTWTTVFLTEYTGPLLIYLLFYLRLSSIYDAKESARSLRHPVVHLACFCHCLHYTRHLLETLFVHKISEGHTPLKNMIKGCTFYWGFTSWLAYYINHPQYTPPSFGNKQVTISALVFLLCEAGNHFINVALVHQNQSGNKGSFPSPSINPFTWLFLFVSCPNYTYEIGSWMSFTVMTQTLPVGVFALLMAIQMAQWARKKHQLYLKKCATYRWRKRAMIPFIL
;
A
#
# COMPACT_ATOMS: atom_id res chain seq x y z
N MET A 1 -39.53 -2.60 45.42
CA MET A 1 -39.44 -3.29 46.74
C MET A 1 -38.13 -4.10 46.73
N PHE A 2 -36.99 -3.57 47.20
CA PHE A 2 -36.50 -3.62 48.60
C PHE A 2 -36.55 -5.05 49.16
N ARG A 3 -35.48 -5.77 49.52
CA ARG A 3 -34.24 -5.53 50.33
C ARG A 3 -33.12 -6.43 49.76
N ARG A 4 -31.81 -6.17 49.70
CA ARG A 4 -30.78 -5.52 50.55
C ARG A 4 -30.60 -6.14 51.95
N HIS A 5 -29.60 -7.02 52.10
CA HIS A 5 -28.70 -7.03 53.26
C HIS A 5 -27.25 -7.28 52.80
N LYS A 6 -26.37 -6.37 53.24
CA LYS A 6 -24.90 -6.34 53.26
C LYS A 6 -24.50 -6.45 54.76
N PRO A 7 -23.23 -6.35 55.16
CA PRO A 7 -22.07 -7.23 54.95
C PRO A 7 -21.49 -7.67 56.32
N SER A 8 -20.41 -8.45 56.37
CA SER A 8 -19.54 -8.49 57.55
C SER A 8 -18.08 -8.33 57.16
N SER A 9 -17.39 -7.55 57.98
CA SER A 9 -16.02 -7.08 57.85
C SER A 9 -15.21 -7.52 59.07
N SER A 10 -13.95 -7.87 58.87
CA SER A 10 -12.82 -7.56 59.78
C SER A 10 -11.57 -7.53 58.89
N GLU A 11 -10.96 -6.38 58.61
CA GLU A 11 -10.00 -5.63 59.44
C GLU A 11 -8.81 -6.46 59.95
N HIS A 12 -7.70 -6.41 59.21
CA HIS A 12 -6.41 -6.11 59.83
C HIS A 12 -5.48 -5.38 58.85
N LYS A 13 -4.87 -4.30 59.35
CA LYS A 13 -3.96 -3.36 58.68
C LYS A 13 -2.75 -3.20 59.63
N ARG A 14 -1.55 -3.00 59.05
CA ARG A 14 -0.30 -2.44 59.64
C ARG A 14 0.56 -3.40 60.49
N ASP A 15 1.89 -3.35 60.54
CA ASP A 15 2.98 -2.55 59.92
C ASP A 15 4.31 -3.36 60.11
N LEU A 16 5.30 -3.31 59.20
CA LEU A 16 6.65 -2.69 59.36
C LEU A 16 7.24 -2.77 60.79
N ALA A 17 8.52 -3.09 61.06
CA ALA A 17 9.80 -3.17 60.35
C ALA A 17 10.74 -4.07 61.21
N ILE A 18 11.98 -4.44 60.92
CA ILE A 18 13.23 -3.64 60.97
C ILE A 18 14.35 -4.68 60.80
N HIS A 19 15.34 -4.43 59.92
CA HIS A 19 16.76 -4.57 60.28
C HIS A 19 17.61 -3.84 59.24
N GLY A 20 18.11 -2.68 59.66
CA GLY A 20 19.11 -1.87 58.98
C GLY A 20 20.55 -2.20 59.43
N PRO A 21 21.54 -1.45 58.91
CA PRO A 21 22.92 -1.90 58.69
C PRO A 21 23.89 -1.49 59.80
N ALA A 22 25.09 -2.09 59.80
CA ALA A 22 26.24 -1.65 60.60
C ALA A 22 27.44 -1.31 59.70
N LEU A 23 28.11 -0.21 60.08
CA LEU A 23 29.15 0.55 59.40
C LEU A 23 30.55 -0.11 59.36
N PRO A 24 31.49 0.43 58.55
CA PRO A 24 32.86 -0.02 58.41
C PRO A 24 33.84 0.73 59.33
N HIS A 25 35.01 0.15 59.61
CA HIS A 25 36.13 0.88 60.20
C HIS A 25 37.49 0.34 59.71
N ASN A 26 38.29 1.25 59.13
CA ASN A 26 39.76 1.38 59.05
C ASN A 26 40.66 0.17 58.65
N ASP A 27 41.81 0.31 58.01
CA ASP A 27 42.63 1.49 57.69
C ASP A 27 43.69 1.14 56.64
N THR A 28 44.33 2.19 56.11
CA THR A 28 45.71 2.24 55.57
C THR A 28 45.98 1.76 54.13
N ARG A 29 46.14 2.77 53.24
CA ARG A 29 47.32 3.07 52.39
C ARG A 29 48.12 1.83 51.92
N SER A 30 48.33 1.61 50.64
CA SER A 30 49.22 2.46 49.83
C SER A 30 49.37 1.86 48.44
N PHE A 31 49.40 2.75 47.44
CA PHE A 31 50.14 2.64 46.19
C PHE A 31 51.35 1.69 46.28
N PHE A 32 51.37 0.61 45.48
CA PHE A 32 52.54 -0.11 44.93
C PHE A 32 52.13 -1.55 44.55
N SER A 33 51.45 -1.77 43.42
CA SER A 33 51.53 -3.06 42.70
C SER A 33 51.10 -2.99 41.24
N LEU A 34 51.23 -1.83 40.59
CA LEU A 34 50.92 -1.67 39.16
C LEU A 34 52.12 -2.01 38.25
N SER A 35 52.99 -2.92 38.69
CA SER A 35 54.19 -3.30 37.93
C SER A 35 54.74 -4.67 38.35
N GLN A 36 53.90 -5.72 38.34
CA GLN A 36 54.41 -7.09 38.42
C GLN A 36 53.42 -8.19 37.98
N LEU A 37 52.71 -7.99 36.86
CA LEU A 37 52.08 -9.14 36.19
C LEU A 37 52.17 -9.03 34.66
N VAL A 38 53.36 -8.64 34.18
CA VAL A 38 53.87 -9.03 32.87
C VAL A 38 54.76 -10.24 33.15
N LEU A 39 54.51 -11.36 32.48
CA LEU A 39 55.15 -12.70 32.61
C LEU A 39 54.46 -13.69 33.56
N SER A 40 53.31 -14.20 33.12
CA SER A 40 52.96 -15.62 33.34
C SER A 40 52.29 -16.16 32.07
N ALA A 41 53.13 -16.69 31.18
CA ALA A 41 52.69 -17.46 30.04
C ALA A 41 52.26 -18.85 30.53
N GLY A 42 50.96 -19.11 30.50
CA GLY A 42 50.36 -20.41 30.79
C GLY A 42 49.34 -20.78 29.72
N HIS A 43 49.71 -21.77 28.89
CA HIS A 43 48.93 -22.51 27.89
C HIS A 43 47.52 -21.98 27.52
N LEU A 44 47.45 -21.29 26.37
CA LEU A 44 46.21 -21.11 25.61
C LEU A 44 45.67 -22.49 25.18
N LYS A 45 44.50 -22.87 25.69
CA LYS A 45 43.64 -23.88 25.05
C LYS A 45 43.40 -23.44 23.61
N PRO A 46 43.57 -24.31 22.60
CA PRO A 46 43.20 -23.95 21.25
C PRO A 46 41.70 -23.61 21.24
N PRO A 47 41.29 -22.55 20.52
CA PRO A 47 39.88 -22.23 20.37
C PRO A 47 39.18 -23.44 19.75
N PRO A 48 37.88 -23.66 20.05
CA PRO A 48 37.12 -24.70 19.37
C PRO A 48 37.25 -24.44 17.86
N VAL A 49 37.82 -25.40 17.15
CA VAL A 49 37.93 -25.38 15.70
C VAL A 49 36.51 -25.17 15.17
N LEU A 50 36.24 -23.98 14.67
CA LEU A 50 35.02 -23.66 13.95
C LEU A 50 35.02 -24.61 12.75
N ARG A 51 34.24 -25.70 12.83
CA ARG A 51 34.03 -26.59 11.68
C ARG A 51 33.64 -25.70 10.52
N HIS A 52 34.49 -25.60 9.50
CA HIS A 52 34.11 -25.05 8.22
C HIS A 52 32.95 -25.90 7.71
N SER A 53 31.72 -25.45 7.93
CA SER A 53 30.60 -25.98 7.18
C SER A 53 30.96 -25.71 5.72
N LYS A 54 31.19 -26.76 4.92
CA LYS A 54 31.30 -26.61 3.47
C LYS A 54 30.08 -25.81 3.03
N THR A 55 30.26 -24.54 2.71
CA THR A 55 29.19 -23.68 2.23
C THR A 55 28.76 -24.26 0.90
N THR A 56 27.61 -24.94 0.87
CA THR A 56 27.06 -25.50 -0.37
C THR A 56 26.59 -24.33 -1.21
N TYR A 57 27.28 -24.09 -2.31
CA TYR A 57 26.90 -23.09 -3.30
C TYR A 57 25.97 -23.70 -4.34
N PHE A 58 25.01 -22.91 -4.80
CA PHE A 58 24.19 -23.23 -5.95
C PHE A 58 24.75 -22.60 -7.21
N GLU A 59 24.53 -23.30 -8.31
CA GLU A 59 24.74 -22.83 -9.68
C GLU A 59 23.36 -22.59 -10.30
N VAL A 60 23.14 -21.39 -10.82
CA VAL A 60 21.86 -21.04 -11.46
C VAL A 60 22.10 -20.85 -12.95
N GLU A 61 21.60 -21.79 -13.73
CA GLU A 61 21.60 -21.74 -15.17
C GLU A 61 20.42 -20.90 -15.65
N ILE A 62 20.69 -19.88 -16.47
CA ILE A 62 19.66 -19.00 -17.01
C ILE A 62 19.53 -19.23 -18.52
N LEU A 63 18.38 -19.79 -18.91
CA LEU A 63 18.03 -20.08 -20.29
C LEU A 63 17.04 -19.05 -20.83
N ASP A 64 17.14 -18.71 -22.10
CA ASP A 64 16.11 -17.92 -22.76
C ASP A 64 14.79 -18.71 -22.85
N ALA A 65 13.69 -18.11 -22.37
CA ALA A 65 12.39 -18.79 -22.33
C ALA A 65 11.89 -19.20 -23.72
N HIS A 66 12.21 -18.44 -24.77
CA HIS A 66 11.76 -18.71 -26.14
C HIS A 66 12.68 -19.72 -26.84
N SER A 67 13.96 -19.39 -26.98
CA SER A 67 14.94 -20.10 -27.80
C SER A 67 15.62 -21.29 -27.12
N LYS A 68 15.46 -21.49 -25.80
CA LYS A 68 16.20 -22.48 -24.97
C LYS A 68 17.71 -22.26 -24.94
N LYS A 69 18.23 -21.24 -25.58
CA LYS A 69 19.66 -20.98 -25.56
C LYS A 69 20.07 -20.56 -24.17
N GLN A 70 21.17 -21.14 -23.70
CA GLN A 70 21.80 -20.72 -22.46
C GLN A 70 22.31 -19.30 -22.65
N ILE A 71 21.87 -18.39 -21.78
CA ILE A 71 22.31 -16.99 -21.79
C ILE A 71 23.56 -16.87 -20.93
N CYS A 72 23.48 -17.35 -19.69
CA CYS A 72 24.62 -17.41 -18.79
C CYS A 72 24.36 -18.39 -17.64
N VAL A 73 25.45 -18.74 -16.95
CA VAL A 73 25.43 -19.45 -15.68
C VAL A 73 25.87 -18.49 -14.59
N VAL A 74 25.12 -18.44 -13.49
CA VAL A 74 25.45 -17.64 -12.33
C VAL A 74 25.96 -18.55 -11.22
N ASP A 75 27.27 -18.54 -11.01
CA ASP A 75 27.93 -19.41 -10.03
C ASP A 75 27.95 -18.83 -8.62
N LYS A 76 28.30 -19.73 -7.68
CA LYS A 76 28.62 -19.40 -6.29
C LYS A 76 27.50 -18.61 -5.61
N ILE A 77 26.25 -19.07 -5.76
CA ILE A 77 25.10 -18.45 -5.11
C ILE A 77 24.92 -19.09 -3.71
N PRO A 78 25.04 -18.32 -2.62
CA PRO A 78 24.74 -18.80 -1.29
C PRO A 78 23.28 -19.28 -1.17
N PRO A 79 22.98 -20.27 -0.31
CA PRO A 79 21.63 -20.80 -0.14
C PRO A 79 20.65 -19.79 0.46
N SER A 80 21.17 -18.80 1.20
CA SER A 80 20.40 -17.69 1.78
C SER A 80 20.15 -16.54 0.80
N SER A 81 20.70 -16.59 -0.41
CA SER A 81 20.47 -15.55 -1.41
C SER A 81 19.04 -15.59 -1.91
N THR A 82 18.55 -14.41 -2.26
CA THR A 82 17.23 -14.18 -2.84
C THR A 82 17.29 -14.23 -4.35
N LEU A 83 16.13 -14.34 -4.99
CA LEU A 83 16.02 -14.20 -6.43
C LEU A 83 16.51 -12.83 -6.92
N LEU A 84 16.32 -11.78 -6.12
CA LEU A 84 16.84 -10.44 -6.42
C LEU A 84 18.37 -10.44 -6.55
N ASP A 85 19.07 -11.14 -5.65
CA ASP A 85 20.53 -11.27 -5.71
C ASP A 85 20.99 -11.96 -7.00
N VAL A 86 20.24 -12.98 -7.44
CA VAL A 86 20.49 -13.66 -8.71
C VAL A 86 20.28 -12.72 -9.89
N LYS A 87 19.22 -11.90 -9.88
CA LYS A 87 18.96 -10.89 -10.91
C LYS A 87 20.08 -9.84 -10.96
N HIS A 88 20.60 -9.40 -9.82
CA HIS A 88 21.73 -8.49 -9.76
C HIS A 88 23.01 -9.12 -10.32
N LYS A 89 23.30 -10.38 -9.97
CA LYS A 89 24.44 -11.10 -10.55
C LYS A 89 24.28 -11.32 -12.06
N PHE A 90 23.08 -11.67 -12.54
CA PHE A 90 22.78 -11.76 -13.96
C PHE A 90 23.02 -10.44 -14.68
N HIS A 91 22.55 -9.33 -14.12
CA HIS A 91 22.78 -8.00 -14.69
C HIS A 91 24.28 -7.65 -14.79
N LYS A 92 25.10 -8.07 -13.82
CA LYS A 92 26.56 -7.89 -13.90
C LYS A 92 27.18 -8.63 -15.09
N VAL A 93 26.66 -9.81 -15.43
CA VAL A 93 27.11 -10.61 -16.58
C VAL A 93 26.51 -10.09 -17.89
N CYS A 94 25.27 -9.61 -17.85
CA CYS A 94 24.52 -9.08 -18.98
C CYS A 94 24.02 -7.65 -18.69
N PRO A 95 24.87 -6.61 -18.87
CA PRO A 95 24.57 -5.24 -18.49
C PRO A 95 23.36 -4.61 -19.21
N GLN A 96 22.95 -5.16 -20.35
CA GLN A 96 21.82 -4.68 -21.14
C GLN A 96 20.46 -4.82 -20.44
N TRP A 97 20.34 -5.72 -19.46
CA TRP A 97 19.09 -5.98 -18.74
C TRP A 97 19.21 -5.58 -17.28
N SER A 98 18.55 -4.48 -16.90
CA SER A 98 18.45 -4.07 -15.50
C SER A 98 17.66 -5.09 -14.68
N PRO A 99 17.92 -5.21 -13.35
CA PRO A 99 17.32 -6.26 -12.52
C PRO A 99 15.79 -6.29 -12.55
N SER A 100 15.17 -5.11 -12.63
CA SER A 100 13.71 -4.97 -12.72
C SER A 100 13.12 -5.54 -14.01
N ARG A 101 13.87 -5.57 -15.12
CA ARG A 101 13.41 -6.12 -16.42
C ARG A 101 13.47 -7.64 -16.47
N ILE A 102 14.26 -8.26 -15.60
CA ILE A 102 14.51 -9.70 -15.62
C ILE A 102 13.31 -10.42 -15.01
N GLY A 103 12.52 -11.07 -15.85
CA GLY A 103 11.51 -12.03 -15.43
C GLY A 103 12.11 -13.43 -15.37
N LEU A 104 12.14 -14.06 -14.20
CA LEU A 104 12.62 -15.44 -14.02
C LEU A 104 11.47 -16.37 -13.64
N ARG A 105 11.46 -17.57 -14.24
CA ARG A 105 10.44 -18.61 -14.04
C ARG A 105 11.12 -19.97 -13.90
N LEU A 106 10.51 -20.86 -13.11
CA LEU A 106 10.99 -22.25 -13.00
C LEU A 106 10.61 -23.08 -14.24
N GLU A 107 9.44 -22.79 -14.80
CA GLU A 107 8.90 -23.42 -16.00
C GLU A 107 8.59 -22.36 -17.05
N ARG A 108 8.69 -22.72 -18.34
CA ARG A 108 8.44 -21.79 -19.47
C ARG A 108 7.09 -21.08 -19.37
N ASN A 109 6.04 -21.83 -19.05
CA ASN A 109 4.66 -21.33 -18.94
C ASN A 109 4.24 -21.08 -17.48
N GLY A 110 5.18 -21.18 -16.54
CA GLY A 110 4.93 -20.94 -15.13
C GLY A 110 4.77 -19.45 -14.80
N SER A 111 4.31 -19.17 -13.58
CA SER A 111 4.29 -17.81 -13.05
C SER A 111 5.70 -17.28 -12.80
N TYR A 112 5.88 -15.96 -12.97
CA TYR A 112 7.12 -15.30 -12.54
C TYR A 112 7.35 -15.46 -11.04
N LEU A 113 8.61 -15.75 -10.70
CA LEU A 113 9.06 -15.87 -9.32
C LEU A 113 9.16 -14.47 -8.69
N ARG A 114 8.86 -14.38 -7.38
CA ARG A 114 9.00 -13.13 -6.62
C ARG A 114 10.45 -12.90 -6.21
N ASP A 115 10.84 -11.63 -6.16
CA ASP A 115 12.20 -11.22 -5.82
C ASP A 115 12.63 -11.67 -4.42
N SER A 116 11.69 -11.78 -3.49
CA SER A 116 11.92 -12.20 -2.10
C SER A 116 12.08 -13.71 -1.91
N VAL A 117 11.96 -14.53 -2.96
CA VAL A 117 12.06 -15.99 -2.82
C VAL A 117 13.51 -16.38 -2.60
N ASN A 118 13.76 -17.18 -1.56
CA ASN A 118 15.08 -17.75 -1.29
C ASN A 118 15.39 -18.85 -2.30
N ILE A 119 16.63 -18.86 -2.81
CA ILE A 119 17.08 -19.84 -3.79
C ILE A 119 17.00 -21.27 -3.23
N LYS A 120 17.28 -21.46 -1.94
CA LYS A 120 17.10 -22.76 -1.26
C LYS A 120 15.68 -23.33 -1.39
N ALA A 121 14.65 -22.48 -1.46
CA ALA A 121 13.26 -22.95 -1.60
C ALA A 121 12.92 -23.43 -3.03
N LEU A 122 13.75 -23.05 -4.01
CA LEU A 122 13.60 -23.42 -5.42
C LEU A 122 14.50 -24.59 -5.81
N ALA A 123 15.56 -24.85 -5.04
CA ALA A 123 16.59 -25.82 -5.34
C ALA A 123 16.14 -27.26 -5.05
N ALA A 124 15.97 -28.07 -6.10
CA ALA A 124 15.86 -29.53 -5.97
C ALA A 124 17.24 -30.23 -5.99
N SER A 125 18.26 -29.58 -6.55
CA SER A 125 19.64 -30.06 -6.65
C SER A 125 20.64 -28.89 -6.55
N SER A 126 21.94 -29.16 -6.72
CA SER A 126 22.99 -28.12 -6.72
C SER A 126 22.92 -27.16 -7.91
N ILE A 127 22.19 -27.53 -8.97
CA ILE A 127 22.01 -26.75 -10.19
C ILE A 127 20.52 -26.41 -10.35
N ILE A 128 20.21 -25.14 -10.58
CA ILE A 128 18.84 -24.66 -10.77
C ILE A 128 18.74 -24.03 -12.15
N THR A 129 17.85 -24.55 -12.98
CA THR A 129 17.56 -23.95 -14.29
C THR A 129 16.40 -22.97 -14.17
N LEU A 130 16.62 -21.72 -14.58
CA LEU A 130 15.61 -20.66 -14.63
C LEU A 130 15.43 -20.17 -16.07
N TYR A 131 14.18 -19.91 -16.45
CA TYR A 131 13.83 -19.35 -17.74
C TYR A 131 13.69 -17.83 -17.65
N PHE A 132 14.46 -17.13 -18.47
CA PHE A 132 14.50 -15.68 -18.59
C PHE A 132 13.48 -15.15 -19.61
N THR A 133 12.86 -14.03 -19.27
CA THR A 133 12.08 -13.20 -20.20
C THR A 133 12.37 -11.74 -19.91
N ASP A 134 12.67 -10.96 -20.94
CA ASP A 134 12.74 -9.51 -20.83
C ASP A 134 11.33 -8.92 -20.72
N MET A 135 11.00 -8.38 -19.55
CA MET A 135 9.70 -7.78 -19.29
C MET A 135 9.56 -6.37 -19.88
N GLY A 136 10.63 -5.81 -20.46
CA GLY A 136 10.70 -4.42 -20.90
C GLY A 136 10.74 -3.44 -19.74
N GLN A 137 10.72 -2.13 -20.02
CA GLN A 137 10.86 -1.09 -19.00
C GLN A 137 9.79 -1.21 -17.90
N GLN A 138 10.26 -1.43 -16.68
CA GLN A 138 9.46 -1.61 -15.49
C GLN A 138 9.48 -0.37 -14.60
N VAL A 139 8.37 -0.12 -13.91
CA VAL A 139 8.22 0.96 -12.93
C VAL A 139 7.63 0.38 -11.65
N THR A 140 8.07 0.90 -10.50
CA THR A 140 7.54 0.54 -9.18
C THR A 140 6.09 0.98 -9.03
N TRP A 141 5.26 0.15 -8.40
CA TRP A 141 3.84 0.46 -8.18
C TRP A 141 3.61 1.79 -7.45
N THR A 142 4.47 2.15 -6.49
CA THR A 142 4.40 3.45 -5.81
C THR A 142 4.48 4.62 -6.81
N THR A 143 5.45 4.58 -7.72
CA THR A 143 5.60 5.61 -8.76
C THR A 143 4.40 5.65 -9.70
N VAL A 144 3.83 4.49 -10.03
CA VAL A 144 2.60 4.42 -10.85
C VAL A 144 1.47 5.18 -10.19
N PHE A 145 1.14 4.85 -8.94
CA PHE A 145 0.04 5.51 -8.22
C PHE A 145 0.30 7.00 -8.00
N LEU A 146 1.53 7.38 -7.58
CA LEU A 146 1.87 8.79 -7.39
C LEU A 146 1.73 9.59 -8.69
N THR A 147 2.22 9.06 -9.82
CA THR A 147 2.12 9.74 -11.11
C THR A 147 0.67 9.82 -11.58
N GLU A 148 -0.06 8.71 -11.46
CA GLU A 148 -1.47 8.61 -11.85
C GLU A 148 -2.36 9.61 -11.10
N TYR A 149 -2.09 9.86 -9.81
CA TYR A 149 -2.87 10.78 -8.97
C TYR A 149 -2.36 12.22 -8.95
N THR A 150 -1.05 12.45 -9.18
CA THR A 150 -0.49 13.81 -9.26
C THR A 150 -1.01 14.55 -10.48
N GLY A 151 -1.14 13.86 -11.63
CA GLY A 151 -1.62 14.49 -12.86
C GLY A 151 -3.01 15.12 -12.73
N PRO A 152 -4.05 14.39 -12.30
CA PRO A 152 -5.38 14.95 -12.09
C PRO A 152 -5.39 16.19 -11.19
N LEU A 153 -4.63 16.17 -10.10
CA LEU A 153 -4.51 17.31 -9.19
C LEU A 153 -3.98 18.55 -9.93
N LEU A 154 -2.84 18.43 -10.62
CA LEU A 154 -2.22 19.54 -11.33
C LEU A 154 -3.06 20.02 -12.52
N ILE A 155 -3.56 19.07 -13.32
CA ILE A 155 -4.38 19.35 -14.50
C ILE A 155 -5.64 20.13 -14.09
N TYR A 156 -6.37 19.67 -13.07
CA TYR A 156 -7.57 20.38 -12.64
C TYR A 156 -7.27 21.81 -12.20
N LEU A 157 -6.18 22.03 -11.45
CA LEU A 157 -5.75 23.36 -11.02
C LEU A 157 -5.42 24.27 -12.21
N LEU A 158 -4.79 23.75 -13.27
CA LEU A 158 -4.52 24.51 -14.49
C LEU A 158 -5.81 25.01 -15.16
N PHE A 159 -6.85 24.16 -15.25
CA PHE A 159 -8.16 24.57 -15.77
C PHE A 159 -8.86 25.56 -14.83
N TYR A 160 -8.76 25.37 -13.52
CA TYR A 160 -9.34 26.27 -12.53
C TYR A 160 -8.78 27.71 -12.64
N LEU A 161 -7.49 27.86 -12.93
CA LEU A 161 -6.86 29.17 -13.17
C LEU A 161 -7.41 29.90 -14.41
N ARG A 162 -8.13 29.19 -15.30
CA ARG A 162 -8.65 29.70 -16.57
C ARG A 162 -7.58 30.40 -17.42
N LEU A 163 -6.48 29.68 -17.71
CA LEU A 163 -5.43 30.17 -18.59
C LEU A 163 -6.01 30.60 -19.95
N SER A 164 -5.51 31.72 -20.49
CA SER A 164 -5.99 32.31 -21.75
C SER A 164 -5.75 31.44 -22.99
N SER A 165 -4.89 30.42 -22.87
CA SER A 165 -4.68 29.40 -23.91
C SER A 165 -5.81 28.36 -23.97
N ILE A 166 -6.61 28.23 -22.90
CA ILE A 166 -7.67 27.22 -22.77
C ILE A 166 -9.05 27.87 -22.94
N TYR A 167 -9.25 29.05 -22.33
CA TYR A 167 -10.53 29.77 -22.38
C TYR A 167 -10.32 31.18 -22.94
N ASP A 168 -11.36 31.73 -23.57
CA ASP A 168 -11.32 33.10 -24.08
C ASP A 168 -11.08 34.10 -22.92
N ALA A 169 -10.06 34.94 -23.09
CA ALA A 169 -9.63 35.87 -22.05
C ALA A 169 -10.68 36.94 -21.75
N LYS A 170 -11.42 37.43 -22.75
CA LYS A 170 -12.45 38.46 -22.57
C LYS A 170 -13.65 37.88 -21.83
N GLU A 171 -14.06 36.67 -22.19
CA GLU A 171 -15.15 35.97 -21.54
C GLU A 171 -14.81 35.59 -20.10
N SER A 172 -13.61 35.08 -19.85
CA SER A 172 -13.14 34.74 -18.51
C SER A 172 -13.02 35.98 -17.61
N ALA A 173 -12.57 37.12 -18.14
CA ALA A 173 -12.49 38.37 -17.38
C ALA A 173 -13.86 38.94 -16.99
N ARG A 174 -14.89 38.69 -17.81
CA ARG A 174 -16.26 39.15 -17.56
C ARG A 174 -17.06 38.21 -16.67
N SER A 175 -16.71 36.92 -16.66
CA SER A 175 -17.45 35.87 -15.93
C SER A 175 -16.85 35.60 -14.55
N LEU A 176 -17.58 35.98 -13.50
CA LEU A 176 -17.27 35.57 -12.13
C LEU A 176 -17.53 34.06 -11.95
N ARG A 177 -16.61 33.38 -11.27
CA ARG A 177 -16.79 31.95 -10.94
C ARG A 177 -17.92 31.79 -9.92
N HIS A 178 -18.85 30.90 -10.22
CA HIS A 178 -19.89 30.54 -9.26
C HIS A 178 -19.26 29.81 -8.05
N PRO A 179 -19.76 29.98 -6.81
CA PRO A 179 -19.23 29.31 -5.61
C PRO A 179 -19.06 27.79 -5.74
N VAL A 180 -19.94 27.14 -6.52
CA VAL A 180 -19.88 25.70 -6.81
C VAL A 180 -18.57 25.31 -7.50
N VAL A 181 -18.01 26.17 -8.35
CA VAL A 181 -16.73 25.91 -9.03
C VAL A 181 -15.58 25.86 -8.02
N HIS A 182 -15.57 26.78 -7.06
CA HIS A 182 -14.58 26.79 -5.97
C HIS A 182 -14.72 25.55 -5.09
N LEU A 183 -15.95 25.17 -4.74
CA LEU A 183 -16.22 23.97 -3.96
C LEU A 183 -15.82 22.69 -4.72
N ALA A 184 -16.11 22.63 -6.03
CA ALA A 184 -15.72 21.51 -6.88
C ALA A 184 -14.19 21.38 -6.96
N CYS A 185 -13.48 22.51 -7.12
CA CYS A 185 -12.02 22.53 -7.06
C CYS A 185 -11.50 22.01 -5.72
N PHE A 186 -12.06 22.49 -4.61
CA PHE A 186 -11.69 22.03 -3.27
C PHE A 186 -11.90 20.53 -3.10
N CYS A 187 -13.10 20.01 -3.44
CA CYS A 187 -13.41 18.58 -3.36
C CYS A 187 -12.48 17.73 -4.22
N HIS A 188 -12.24 18.14 -5.47
CA HIS A 188 -11.34 17.43 -6.37
C HIS A 188 -9.89 17.42 -5.86
N CYS A 189 -9.39 18.56 -5.37
CA CYS A 189 -8.05 18.64 -4.79
C CYS A 189 -7.94 17.79 -3.53
N LEU A 190 -8.94 17.83 -2.65
CA LEU A 190 -8.99 17.02 -1.44
C LEU A 190 -8.92 15.52 -1.77
N HIS A 191 -9.70 15.07 -2.76
CA HIS A 191 -9.73 13.68 -3.20
C HIS A 191 -8.38 13.17 -3.67
N TYR A 192 -7.73 13.87 -4.61
CA TYR A 192 -6.43 13.46 -5.12
C TYR A 192 -5.30 13.66 -4.11
N THR A 193 -5.39 14.68 -3.25
CA THR A 193 -4.44 14.84 -2.14
C THR A 193 -4.54 13.68 -1.16
N ARG A 194 -5.76 13.23 -0.81
CA ARG A 194 -5.96 12.03 0.00
C ARG A 194 -5.31 10.82 -0.64
N HIS A 195 -5.57 10.55 -1.92
CA HIS A 195 -4.96 9.40 -2.63
C HIS A 195 -3.43 9.47 -2.62
N LEU A 196 -2.84 10.65 -2.81
CA LEU A 196 -1.38 10.85 -2.73
C LEU A 196 -0.84 10.57 -1.33
N LEU A 197 -1.46 11.15 -0.30
CA LEU A 197 -1.05 10.94 1.10
C LEU A 197 -1.24 9.48 1.53
N GLU A 198 -2.33 8.83 1.13
CA GLU A 198 -2.56 7.42 1.40
C GLU A 198 -1.54 6.54 0.69
N THR A 199 -1.18 6.85 -0.55
CA THR A 199 -0.13 6.14 -1.29
C THR A 199 1.24 6.25 -0.61
N LEU A 200 1.57 7.43 -0.06
CA LEU A 200 2.85 7.68 0.61
C LEU A 200 2.93 7.10 2.02
N PHE A 201 1.85 7.24 2.81
CA PHE A 201 1.91 7.05 4.26
C PHE A 201 1.06 5.89 4.78
N VAL A 202 0.00 5.49 4.05
CA VAL A 202 -0.94 4.46 4.53
C VAL A 202 -0.68 3.13 3.83
N HIS A 203 -0.61 3.12 2.51
CA HIS A 203 -0.54 1.91 1.72
C HIS A 203 0.84 1.25 1.81
N LYS A 204 0.85 -0.01 2.24
CA LYS A 204 2.01 -0.91 2.07
C LYS A 204 1.92 -1.57 0.70
N ILE A 205 2.41 -0.85 -0.30
CA ILE A 205 2.46 -1.31 -1.68
C ILE A 205 3.47 -2.45 -1.77
N SER A 206 3.09 -3.54 -2.42
CA SER A 206 4.00 -4.67 -2.67
C SER A 206 5.22 -4.22 -3.47
N GLU A 207 6.39 -4.80 -3.19
CA GLU A 207 7.69 -4.58 -3.88
C GLU A 207 7.69 -5.02 -5.38
N GLY A 208 6.51 -5.23 -5.97
CA GLY A 208 6.37 -5.57 -7.36
C GLY A 208 6.61 -4.39 -8.29
N HIS A 209 6.91 -4.72 -9.54
CA HIS A 209 6.99 -3.77 -10.64
C HIS A 209 5.87 -4.05 -11.66
N THR A 210 5.58 -3.06 -12.48
CA THR A 210 4.65 -3.19 -13.60
C THR A 210 5.24 -2.55 -14.86
N PRO A 211 4.90 -3.05 -16.07
CA PRO A 211 5.34 -2.44 -17.31
C PRO A 211 4.96 -0.97 -17.42
N LEU A 212 5.87 -0.12 -17.88
CA LEU A 212 5.66 1.32 -18.08
C LEU A 212 4.40 1.61 -18.91
N LYS A 213 4.10 0.78 -19.91
CA LYS A 213 2.91 0.90 -20.76
C LYS A 213 1.60 0.87 -19.96
N ASN A 214 1.56 0.14 -18.83
CA ASN A 214 0.37 0.10 -17.97
C ASN A 214 0.19 1.42 -17.21
N MET A 215 1.28 2.01 -16.72
CA MET A 215 1.26 3.34 -16.09
C MET A 215 0.80 4.41 -17.07
N ILE A 216 1.31 4.39 -18.31
CA ILE A 216 0.89 5.34 -19.36
C ILE A 216 -0.61 5.22 -19.63
N LYS A 217 -1.14 3.99 -19.80
CA LYS A 217 -2.59 3.77 -20.00
C LYS A 217 -3.43 4.32 -18.84
N GLY A 218 -3.00 4.07 -17.60
CA GLY A 218 -3.64 4.62 -16.40
C GLY A 218 -3.63 6.15 -16.42
N CYS A 219 -2.46 6.76 -16.61
CA CYS A 219 -2.30 8.21 -16.69
C CYS A 219 -3.16 8.81 -17.80
N THR A 220 -3.11 8.30 -19.03
CA THR A 220 -3.96 8.78 -20.14
C THR A 220 -5.43 8.77 -19.77
N PHE A 221 -5.90 7.71 -19.12
CA PHE A 221 -7.29 7.60 -18.67
C PHE A 221 -7.64 8.68 -17.63
N TYR A 222 -6.96 8.71 -16.48
CA TYR A 222 -7.30 9.65 -15.41
C TYR A 222 -7.05 11.11 -15.81
N TRP A 223 -5.95 11.40 -16.48
CA TRP A 223 -5.56 12.76 -16.87
C TRP A 223 -6.48 13.30 -17.97
N GLY A 224 -6.86 12.44 -18.92
CA GLY A 224 -7.79 12.78 -19.98
C GLY A 224 -9.19 13.08 -19.44
N PHE A 225 -9.74 12.21 -18.59
CA PHE A 225 -11.04 12.45 -17.96
C PHE A 225 -11.01 13.67 -17.03
N THR A 226 -9.90 13.89 -16.32
CA THR A 226 -9.75 15.09 -15.48
C THR A 226 -9.73 16.36 -16.32
N SER A 227 -9.03 16.37 -17.46
CA SER A 227 -9.06 17.49 -18.39
C SER A 227 -10.49 17.74 -18.90
N TRP A 228 -11.21 16.67 -19.27
CA TRP A 228 -12.56 16.79 -19.78
C TRP A 228 -13.55 17.35 -18.75
N LEU A 229 -13.57 16.81 -17.52
CA LEU A 229 -14.44 17.34 -16.47
C LEU A 229 -14.03 18.75 -16.03
N ALA A 230 -12.73 19.03 -15.91
CA ALA A 230 -12.24 20.31 -15.43
C ALA A 230 -12.53 21.41 -16.46
N TYR A 231 -12.45 21.09 -17.75
CA TYR A 231 -12.83 22.00 -18.82
C TYR A 231 -14.25 22.53 -18.65
N TYR A 232 -15.23 21.64 -18.47
CA TYR A 232 -16.64 22.03 -18.36
C TYR A 232 -16.99 22.69 -17.02
N ILE A 233 -16.48 22.17 -15.89
CA ILE A 233 -16.79 22.74 -14.57
C ILE A 233 -16.22 24.16 -14.44
N ASN A 234 -15.03 24.41 -14.99
CA ASN A 234 -14.36 25.70 -14.88
C ASN A 234 -14.67 26.65 -16.05
N HIS A 235 -15.47 26.23 -17.05
CA HIS A 235 -15.79 27.06 -18.21
C HIS A 235 -16.44 28.41 -17.78
N PRO A 236 -16.14 29.54 -18.45
CA PRO A 236 -16.81 30.82 -18.18
C PRO A 236 -18.33 30.79 -18.28
N GLN A 237 -18.86 29.89 -19.12
CA GLN A 237 -20.30 29.66 -19.33
C GLN A 237 -20.89 28.55 -18.46
N TYR A 238 -20.16 28.06 -17.45
CA TYR A 238 -20.68 27.04 -16.56
C TYR A 238 -21.98 27.52 -15.88
N THR A 239 -23.04 26.74 -16.04
CA THR A 239 -24.32 26.98 -15.37
C THR A 239 -24.39 26.18 -14.07
N PRO A 240 -24.80 26.81 -12.96
CA PRO A 240 -24.88 26.11 -11.69
C PRO A 240 -25.97 25.03 -11.69
N PRO A 241 -25.93 24.08 -10.75
CA PRO A 241 -26.90 22.99 -10.67
C PRO A 241 -28.35 23.48 -10.52
N SER A 242 -29.27 22.79 -11.17
CA SER A 242 -30.66 23.24 -11.34
C SER A 242 -31.46 23.26 -10.04
N PHE A 243 -31.11 22.45 -9.04
CA PHE A 243 -31.79 22.44 -7.73
C PHE A 243 -31.07 23.31 -6.68
N GLY A 244 -30.12 24.15 -7.12
CA GLY A 244 -29.51 25.21 -6.34
C GLY A 244 -28.69 24.73 -5.13
N ASN A 245 -28.56 25.60 -4.12
CA ASN A 245 -27.64 25.40 -3.00
C ASN A 245 -27.95 24.15 -2.16
N LYS A 246 -29.21 23.71 -2.06
CA LYS A 246 -29.56 22.50 -1.29
C LYS A 246 -28.91 21.25 -1.90
N GLN A 247 -28.99 21.10 -3.22
CA GLN A 247 -28.31 20.02 -3.95
C GLN A 247 -26.81 20.07 -3.72
N VAL A 248 -26.20 21.24 -3.92
CA VAL A 248 -24.76 21.45 -3.76
C VAL A 248 -24.30 21.08 -2.35
N THR A 249 -24.94 21.62 -1.32
CA THR A 249 -24.53 21.42 0.08
C THR A 249 -24.70 19.96 0.51
N ILE A 250 -25.82 19.32 0.18
CA ILE A 250 -26.05 17.91 0.53
C ILE A 250 -25.02 17.04 -0.18
N SER A 251 -24.79 17.25 -1.48
CA SER A 251 -23.81 16.48 -2.24
C SER A 251 -22.38 16.67 -1.72
N ALA A 252 -22.00 17.89 -1.33
CA ALA A 252 -20.69 18.15 -0.73
C ALA A 252 -20.53 17.44 0.63
N LEU A 253 -21.57 17.41 1.47
CA LEU A 253 -21.53 16.69 2.74
C LEU A 253 -21.38 15.17 2.51
N VAL A 254 -22.14 14.60 1.58
CA VAL A 254 -22.04 13.17 1.23
C VAL A 254 -20.65 12.87 0.66
N PHE A 255 -20.12 13.74 -0.19
CA PHE A 255 -18.76 13.62 -0.72
C PHE A 255 -17.72 13.54 0.41
N LEU A 256 -17.75 14.46 1.37
CA LEU A 256 -16.80 14.48 2.49
C LEU A 256 -16.94 13.23 3.38
N LEU A 257 -18.17 12.78 3.64
CA LEU A 257 -18.42 11.53 4.36
C LEU A 257 -17.85 10.32 3.62
N CYS A 258 -17.96 10.29 2.29
CA CYS A 258 -17.39 9.24 1.47
C CYS A 258 -15.86 9.28 1.46
N GLU A 259 -15.24 10.45 1.32
CA GLU A 259 -13.78 10.59 1.40
C GLU A 259 -13.23 10.13 2.75
N ALA A 260 -13.86 10.55 3.85
CA ALA A 260 -13.50 10.10 5.20
C ALA A 260 -13.70 8.58 5.35
N GLY A 261 -14.84 8.07 4.87
CA GLY A 261 -15.15 6.65 4.91
C GLY A 261 -14.10 5.81 4.19
N ASN A 262 -13.73 6.20 2.97
CA ASN A 262 -12.70 5.54 2.18
C ASN A 262 -11.36 5.50 2.92
N HIS A 263 -10.94 6.65 3.48
CA HIS A 263 -9.72 6.74 4.27
C HIS A 263 -9.70 5.77 5.44
N PHE A 264 -10.75 5.76 6.26
CA PHE A 264 -10.84 4.87 7.42
C PHE A 264 -10.86 3.40 7.03
N ILE A 265 -11.51 3.05 5.91
CA ILE A 265 -11.43 1.68 5.37
C ILE A 265 -9.99 1.34 4.97
N ASN A 266 -9.30 2.22 4.26
CA ASN A 266 -7.93 1.95 3.80
C ASN A 266 -6.97 1.77 4.98
N VAL A 267 -7.07 2.61 6.01
CA VAL A 267 -6.30 2.45 7.26
C VAL A 267 -6.63 1.12 7.94
N ALA A 268 -7.91 0.77 8.07
CA ALA A 268 -8.34 -0.49 8.68
C ALA A 268 -7.80 -1.71 7.92
N LEU A 269 -7.83 -1.69 6.58
CA LEU A 269 -7.30 -2.75 5.73
C LEU A 269 -5.79 -2.93 5.94
N VAL A 270 -5.03 -1.85 6.05
CA VAL A 270 -3.58 -1.91 6.28
C VAL A 270 -3.28 -2.50 7.66
N HIS A 271 -3.99 -2.06 8.69
CA HIS A 271 -3.82 -2.58 10.05
C HIS A 271 -4.12 -4.10 10.13
N GLN A 272 -5.21 -4.55 9.51
CA GLN A 272 -5.59 -5.97 9.49
C GLN A 272 -4.63 -6.85 8.68
N ASN A 273 -4.01 -6.29 7.64
CA ASN A 273 -2.96 -7.00 6.89
C ASN A 273 -1.67 -7.17 7.70
N GLN A 274 -1.40 -6.29 8.66
CA GLN A 274 -0.23 -6.35 9.55
C GLN A 274 -0.42 -7.36 10.68
N SER A 275 -1.64 -7.51 11.20
CA SER A 275 -1.96 -8.47 12.28
C SER A 275 -1.93 -9.95 11.84
N GLY A 276 -1.43 -10.25 10.63
CA GLY A 276 -1.24 -11.60 10.12
C GLY A 276 -2.49 -12.24 9.50
N ASN A 277 -3.64 -11.58 9.53
CA ASN A 277 -4.91 -12.14 9.09
C ASN A 277 -5.15 -12.05 7.56
N LYS A 278 -4.12 -12.33 6.75
CA LYS A 278 -4.11 -12.15 5.27
C LYS A 278 -5.07 -13.09 4.50
N GLY A 279 -5.84 -13.91 5.20
CA GLY A 279 -6.77 -14.90 4.64
C GLY A 279 -8.24 -14.66 4.94
N SER A 280 -8.57 -13.77 5.88
CA SER A 280 -9.95 -13.57 6.35
C SER A 280 -10.64 -12.37 5.71
N PHE A 281 -11.98 -12.37 5.73
CA PHE A 281 -12.74 -11.18 5.44
C PHE A 281 -12.38 -10.06 6.42
N PRO A 282 -12.13 -8.84 5.92
CA PRO A 282 -11.95 -7.70 6.80
C PRO A 282 -13.17 -7.50 7.71
N SER A 283 -12.88 -7.11 8.95
CA SER A 283 -13.88 -6.94 10.00
C SER A 283 -14.07 -5.46 10.35
N PRO A 284 -15.27 -5.04 10.75
CA PRO A 284 -15.49 -3.68 11.23
C PRO A 284 -14.71 -3.42 12.52
N SER A 285 -14.41 -2.15 12.76
CA SER A 285 -13.85 -1.63 14.01
C SER A 285 -14.91 -0.83 14.77
N ILE A 286 -14.51 -0.21 15.89
CA ILE A 286 -15.37 0.71 16.66
C ILE A 286 -15.80 1.91 15.80
N ASN A 287 -14.98 2.30 14.81
CA ASN A 287 -15.30 3.43 13.93
C ASN A 287 -16.49 3.11 13.01
N PRO A 288 -17.58 3.91 13.01
CA PRO A 288 -18.78 3.66 12.21
C PRO A 288 -18.52 3.61 10.70
N PHE A 289 -17.52 4.33 10.18
CA PHE A 289 -17.14 4.26 8.77
C PHE A 289 -16.68 2.86 8.34
N THR A 290 -16.24 2.03 9.29
CA THR A 290 -15.81 0.66 9.01
C THR A 290 -16.95 -0.36 9.09
N TRP A 291 -18.14 0.03 9.56
CA TRP A 291 -19.29 -0.89 9.68
C TRP A 291 -19.80 -1.39 8.34
N LEU A 292 -19.46 -0.70 7.25
CA LEU A 292 -19.78 -1.16 5.90
C LEU A 292 -19.16 -2.53 5.57
N PHE A 293 -18.09 -2.94 6.27
CA PHE A 293 -17.55 -4.31 6.22
C PHE A 293 -18.55 -5.39 6.62
N LEU A 294 -19.61 -5.07 7.37
CA LEU A 294 -20.68 -6.02 7.69
C LEU A 294 -21.48 -6.43 6.44
N PHE A 295 -21.59 -5.54 5.46
CA PHE A 295 -22.45 -5.72 4.29
C PHE A 295 -21.67 -6.06 3.02
N VAL A 296 -20.47 -5.49 2.86
CA VAL A 296 -19.68 -5.63 1.63
C VAL A 296 -18.22 -5.95 1.91
N SER A 297 -17.55 -6.52 0.92
CA SER A 297 -16.16 -6.97 1.03
C SER A 297 -15.16 -5.88 0.67
N CYS A 298 -15.54 -4.96 -0.22
CA CYS A 298 -14.70 -3.86 -0.69
C CYS A 298 -15.38 -2.50 -0.42
N PRO A 299 -15.60 -2.12 0.85
CA PRO A 299 -16.28 -0.87 1.19
C PRO A 299 -15.51 0.39 0.75
N ASN A 300 -14.19 0.30 0.55
CA ASN A 300 -13.39 1.39 -0.01
C ASN A 300 -13.89 1.77 -1.41
N TYR A 301 -14.23 0.78 -2.25
CA TYR A 301 -14.79 1.04 -3.57
C TYR A 301 -16.23 1.59 -3.50
N THR A 302 -17.01 1.19 -2.49
CA THR A 302 -18.34 1.78 -2.25
C THR A 302 -18.24 3.26 -1.95
N TYR A 303 -17.34 3.63 -1.04
CA TYR A 303 -17.10 5.02 -0.69
C TYR A 303 -16.53 5.82 -1.86
N GLU A 304 -15.57 5.26 -2.60
CA GLU A 304 -15.00 5.89 -3.80
C GLU A 304 -16.09 6.22 -4.84
N ILE A 305 -16.97 5.26 -5.16
CA ILE A 305 -18.10 5.50 -6.08
C ILE A 305 -19.06 6.54 -5.49
N GLY A 306 -19.32 6.48 -4.18
CA GLY A 306 -20.14 7.46 -3.47
C GLY A 306 -19.60 8.88 -3.61
N SER A 307 -18.29 9.08 -3.52
CA SER A 307 -17.64 10.36 -3.78
C SER A 307 -17.90 10.84 -5.21
N TRP A 308 -17.65 9.99 -6.22
CA TRP A 308 -17.85 10.38 -7.62
C TRP A 308 -19.32 10.64 -8.01
N MET A 309 -20.25 9.86 -7.45
CA MET A 309 -21.69 10.10 -7.61
C MET A 309 -22.11 11.42 -6.95
N SER A 310 -21.62 11.69 -5.74
CA SER A 310 -21.88 12.95 -5.04
C SER A 310 -21.29 14.13 -5.80
N PHE A 311 -20.07 14.00 -6.33
CA PHE A 311 -19.43 15.01 -7.16
C PHE A 311 -20.23 15.27 -8.45
N THR A 312 -20.76 14.22 -9.08
CA THR A 312 -21.65 14.32 -10.25
C THR A 312 -22.90 15.14 -9.93
N VAL A 313 -23.57 14.84 -8.81
CA VAL A 313 -24.76 15.59 -8.39
C VAL A 313 -24.40 17.03 -8.00
N MET A 314 -23.25 17.24 -7.35
CA MET A 314 -22.80 18.58 -6.93
C MET A 314 -22.50 19.49 -8.12
N THR A 315 -21.86 18.98 -9.18
CA THR A 315 -21.48 19.80 -10.35
C THR A 315 -22.54 19.77 -11.45
N GLN A 316 -23.39 18.74 -11.48
CA GLN A 316 -24.39 18.50 -12.51
C GLN A 316 -23.80 18.54 -13.94
N THR A 317 -22.60 17.96 -14.10
CA THR A 317 -21.87 17.95 -15.38
C THR A 317 -21.76 16.53 -15.94
N LEU A 318 -22.15 16.35 -17.21
CA LEU A 318 -22.12 15.05 -17.90
C LEU A 318 -20.76 14.33 -17.85
N PRO A 319 -19.59 14.99 -18.10
CA PRO A 319 -18.30 14.30 -18.06
C PRO A 319 -18.01 13.60 -16.73
N VAL A 320 -18.42 14.21 -15.61
CA VAL A 320 -18.24 13.63 -14.27
C VAL A 320 -19.09 12.38 -14.11
N GLY A 321 -20.35 12.40 -14.57
CA GLY A 321 -21.23 11.24 -14.51
C GLY A 321 -20.73 10.08 -15.37
N VAL A 322 -20.20 10.36 -16.57
CA VAL A 322 -19.58 9.35 -17.43
C VAL A 322 -18.36 8.73 -16.76
N PHE A 323 -17.49 9.57 -16.19
CA PHE A 323 -16.31 9.07 -15.46
C PHE A 323 -16.71 8.20 -14.25
N ALA A 324 -17.68 8.66 -13.44
CA ALA A 324 -18.20 7.92 -12.29
C ALA A 324 -18.75 6.54 -12.70
N LEU A 325 -19.49 6.47 -13.81
CA LEU A 325 -20.03 5.21 -14.34
C LEU A 325 -18.92 4.24 -14.76
N LEU A 326 -17.95 4.70 -15.54
CA LEU A 326 -16.83 3.86 -15.99
C LEU A 326 -16.00 3.35 -14.82
N MET A 327 -15.72 4.23 -13.85
CA MET A 327 -15.02 3.88 -12.60
C MET A 327 -15.83 2.86 -11.78
N ALA A 328 -17.14 3.02 -11.69
CA ALA A 328 -18.01 2.08 -11.00
C ALA A 328 -17.98 0.68 -11.65
N ILE A 329 -18.01 0.60 -12.99
CA ILE A 329 -17.91 -0.68 -13.72
C ILE A 329 -16.55 -1.34 -13.45
N GLN A 330 -15.46 -0.59 -13.54
CA GLN A 330 -14.11 -1.10 -13.32
C GLN A 330 -13.94 -1.62 -11.88
N MET A 331 -14.32 -0.83 -10.88
CA MET A 331 -14.23 -1.21 -9.47
C MET A 331 -15.15 -2.37 -9.14
N ALA A 332 -16.34 -2.47 -9.74
CA ALA A 332 -17.22 -3.62 -9.59
C ALA A 332 -16.55 -4.93 -10.04
N GLN A 333 -15.85 -4.91 -11.18
CA GLN A 333 -15.10 -6.07 -11.66
C GLN A 333 -13.97 -6.46 -10.70
N TRP A 334 -13.22 -5.49 -10.20
CA TRP A 334 -12.17 -5.73 -9.19
C TRP A 334 -12.72 -6.25 -7.87
N ALA A 335 -13.84 -5.69 -7.39
CA ALA A 335 -14.52 -6.11 -6.18
C ALA A 335 -14.97 -7.56 -6.27
N ARG A 336 -15.58 -7.97 -7.40
CA ARG A 336 -16.00 -9.35 -7.64
C ARG A 336 -14.81 -10.31 -7.56
N LYS A 337 -13.71 -10.00 -8.25
CA LYS A 337 -12.49 -10.83 -8.22
C LYS A 337 -11.93 -10.96 -6.79
N LYS A 338 -11.88 -9.86 -6.05
CA LYS A 338 -11.39 -9.83 -4.66
C LYS A 338 -12.33 -10.59 -3.70
N HIS A 339 -13.63 -10.44 -3.87
CA HIS A 339 -14.63 -11.17 -3.09
C HIS A 339 -14.53 -12.69 -3.31
N GLN A 340 -14.40 -13.14 -4.56
CA GLN A 340 -14.20 -14.56 -4.88
C GLN A 340 -12.91 -15.12 -4.27
N LEU A 341 -11.85 -14.32 -4.20
CA LEU A 341 -10.61 -14.72 -3.52
C LEU A 341 -10.82 -14.90 -2.00
N TYR A 342 -11.61 -14.04 -1.35
CA TYR A 342 -11.93 -14.20 0.07
C TYR A 342 -12.77 -15.45 0.33
N LEU A 343 -13.78 -15.73 -0.52
CA LEU A 343 -14.61 -16.93 -0.40
C LEU A 343 -13.79 -18.22 -0.49
N LYS A 344 -12.81 -18.28 -1.41
CA LYS A 344 -11.93 -19.46 -1.54
C LYS A 344 -11.03 -19.69 -0.33
N LYS A 345 -10.65 -18.62 0.40
CA LYS A 345 -9.74 -18.70 1.55
C LYS A 345 -10.46 -18.94 2.87
N CYS A 346 -11.70 -18.47 3.00
CA CYS A 346 -12.51 -18.62 4.20
C CYS A 346 -13.45 -19.81 4.05
N ALA A 347 -13.05 -20.99 4.51
CA ALA A 347 -13.92 -22.17 4.56
C ALA A 347 -15.13 -21.98 5.50
N THR A 348 -15.03 -21.07 6.47
CA THR A 348 -16.10 -20.79 7.43
C THR A 348 -17.07 -19.76 6.85
N TYR A 349 -18.21 -20.26 6.39
CA TYR A 349 -19.31 -19.51 5.79
C TYR A 349 -19.86 -18.46 6.77
N ARG A 350 -19.41 -17.20 6.66
CA ARG A 350 -19.96 -16.08 7.42
C ARG A 350 -20.76 -15.17 6.48
N TRP A 351 -22.07 -15.44 6.45
CA TRP A 351 -23.21 -14.61 6.04
C TRP A 351 -23.01 -13.55 4.92
N ARG A 352 -23.61 -13.82 3.76
CA ARG A 352 -24.26 -12.88 2.80
C ARG A 352 -23.56 -11.54 2.44
N LYS A 353 -22.26 -11.36 2.69
CA LYS A 353 -21.53 -10.17 2.24
C LYS A 353 -21.57 -10.10 0.71
N ARG A 354 -21.78 -8.90 0.19
CA ARG A 354 -21.70 -8.59 -1.24
C ARG A 354 -20.29 -8.07 -1.60
N ALA A 355 -20.00 -7.92 -2.88
CA ALA A 355 -18.67 -7.51 -3.33
C ALA A 355 -18.39 -6.02 -3.03
N MET A 356 -19.33 -5.13 -3.34
CA MET A 356 -19.15 -3.68 -3.38
C MET A 356 -20.41 -2.87 -3.04
N ILE A 357 -21.58 -3.16 -3.60
CA ILE A 357 -22.80 -2.39 -3.33
C ILE A 357 -23.66 -3.20 -2.36
N PRO A 358 -24.00 -2.66 -1.17
CA PRO A 358 -24.85 -3.36 -0.22
C PRO A 358 -26.12 -3.85 -0.91
N PHE A 359 -26.46 -5.13 -0.69
CA PHE A 359 -27.66 -5.81 -1.19
C PHE A 359 -27.77 -6.01 -2.72
N ILE A 360 -26.98 -5.30 -3.54
CA ILE A 360 -27.01 -5.42 -5.01
C ILE A 360 -25.85 -6.28 -5.53
N LEU A 361 -24.61 -5.88 -5.23
CA LEU A 361 -23.44 -6.45 -5.89
C LEU A 361 -22.27 -6.76 -4.97
#